data_AF-A0A956SVE5-F1
#
_entry.id   AF-A0A956SVE5-F1
#
_cell.length_a   1.000
_cell.length_b   1.000
_cell.length_c   1.000
_cell.angle_alpha   90.00
_cell.angle_beta   90.00
_cell.angle_gamma   90.00
#
_symmetry.space_group_name_H-M   'P 1'
#
loop_
_entity.id
_entity.type
_entity.pdbx_description
1 polymer ?
#
loop_
_entity_poly.entity_id
_entity_poly.type
_entity_poly.pdbx_seq_one_letter_code
_entity_poly.pdbx_strand_id
1 'polypeptide(L)'
;SAVGVLDADADGYDDLLVFGTIVASGASGAAVLFGAEDAADAVLLPLDPAPNTSFYAFAAAPVGDINGDGAPDVVVSGFKPDFSGSAAGVYFGCPPATPDCRAAIAQADAGVTHSGGRFFSHVAGVGNFYGRSGDAQPLNDFALGGDNGGSNRVTVVAGRTNWPALPAVVELNAPGDAVGVVELQSTQGRAGQYIGGLGDLNGDGRTEVVVGAPRHYGFANPDFRSPDGAAYVFSAQTLGL
;
A
#
# COMPACT_ATOMS: atom_id res chain seq x y z
N SER A 1 -7.41 -6.17 12.18
CA SER A 1 -7.71 -7.01 10.99
C SER A 1 -6.42 -7.65 10.52
N ALA A 2 -6.46 -8.88 9.99
CA ALA A 2 -5.34 -9.47 9.25
C ALA A 2 -5.62 -9.27 7.76
N VAL A 3 -4.63 -8.89 6.94
CA VAL A 3 -4.90 -8.37 5.58
C VAL A 3 -4.09 -9.01 4.46
N GLY A 4 -3.08 -9.84 4.76
CA GLY A 4 -2.45 -10.63 3.70
C GLY A 4 -1.54 -11.72 4.19
N VAL A 5 -1.29 -12.66 3.28
CA VAL A 5 -0.39 -13.80 3.45
C VAL A 5 0.75 -13.64 2.44
N LEU A 6 1.98 -13.83 2.90
CA LEU A 6 3.21 -13.78 2.11
C LEU A 6 4.29 -14.59 2.83
N ASP A 7 5.34 -15.06 2.15
CA ASP A 7 6.55 -15.57 2.80
C ASP A 7 7.59 -14.45 2.81
N ALA A 8 7.59 -13.65 3.88
CA ALA A 8 8.37 -12.41 3.98
C ALA A 8 9.84 -12.66 4.34
N ASP A 9 10.13 -13.75 5.06
CA ASP A 9 11.50 -14.14 5.41
C ASP A 9 12.08 -15.28 4.57
N ALA A 10 11.31 -15.73 3.58
CA ALA A 10 11.69 -16.73 2.59
C ALA A 10 12.07 -18.08 3.22
N ASP A 11 11.37 -18.47 4.30
CA ASP A 11 11.58 -19.74 4.99
C ASP A 11 10.70 -20.89 4.45
N GLY A 12 9.83 -20.59 3.48
CA GLY A 12 8.92 -21.52 2.83
C GLY A 12 7.56 -21.65 3.52
N TYR A 13 7.31 -20.90 4.59
CA TYR A 13 6.02 -20.83 5.26
C TYR A 13 5.34 -19.48 5.02
N ASP A 14 4.02 -19.54 4.96
CA ASP A 14 3.18 -18.36 4.83
C ASP A 14 3.17 -17.57 6.16
N ASP A 15 3.57 -16.31 6.11
CA ASP A 15 3.47 -15.32 7.17
C ASP A 15 2.15 -14.55 7.11
N LEU A 16 1.74 -13.98 8.25
CA LEU A 16 0.51 -13.20 8.36
C LEU A 16 0.78 -11.77 8.81
N LEU A 17 0.44 -10.81 7.94
CA LEU A 17 0.43 -9.39 8.28
C LEU A 17 -0.84 -9.02 9.07
N VAL A 18 -0.65 -8.57 10.30
CA VAL A 18 -1.72 -8.13 11.20
C VAL A 18 -1.56 -6.65 11.55
N PHE A 19 -2.68 -5.93 11.60
CA PHE A 19 -2.68 -4.57 12.13
C PHE A 19 -3.95 -4.26 12.91
N GLY A 20 -3.83 -3.25 13.75
CA GLY A 20 -4.91 -2.69 14.53
C GLY A 20 -4.50 -1.36 15.13
N THR A 21 -5.48 -0.57 15.53
CA THR A 21 -5.21 0.68 16.22
C THR A 21 -4.82 0.38 17.67
N ILE A 22 -3.53 0.45 18.01
CA ILE A 22 -3.09 0.38 19.41
C ILE A 22 -3.02 1.80 19.97
N VAL A 23 -3.85 2.04 21.00
CA VAL A 23 -4.17 3.37 21.54
C VAL A 23 -3.11 3.91 22.52
N ALA A 24 -1.97 3.24 22.68
CA ALA A 24 -1.07 3.49 23.80
C ALA A 24 0.43 3.50 23.42
N SER A 25 0.83 4.26 22.39
CA SER A 25 2.22 4.77 22.24
C SER A 25 2.52 5.53 20.95
N GLY A 26 1.61 5.63 19.98
CA GLY A 26 1.96 6.20 18.67
C GLY A 26 2.79 5.26 17.78
N ALA A 27 2.89 3.98 18.19
CA ALA A 27 3.35 2.91 17.32
C ALA A 27 2.30 2.59 16.24
N SER A 28 2.80 2.14 15.09
CA SER A 28 2.05 1.72 13.90
C SER A 28 0.90 0.78 14.22
N GLY A 29 0.97 -0.03 15.28
CA GLY A 29 -0.06 -1.02 15.59
C GLY A 29 -0.13 -2.13 14.56
N ALA A 30 0.99 -2.42 13.89
CA ALA A 30 1.13 -3.52 12.95
C ALA A 30 2.20 -4.50 13.42
N ALA A 31 2.09 -5.75 12.99
CA ALA A 31 3.03 -6.82 13.26
C ALA A 31 2.97 -7.86 12.13
N VAL A 32 4.05 -8.62 11.95
CA VAL A 32 4.08 -9.83 11.13
C VAL A 32 4.12 -11.03 12.07
N LEU A 33 3.23 -11.99 11.86
CA LEU A 33 3.32 -13.31 12.45
C LEU A 33 4.05 -14.20 11.46
N PHE A 34 5.31 -14.51 11.76
CA PHE A 34 6.10 -15.41 10.92
C PHE A 34 5.59 -16.85 11.05
N GLY A 35 5.31 -17.46 9.91
CA GLY A 35 4.94 -18.86 9.79
C GLY A 35 6.07 -19.79 10.21
N ALA A 36 5.72 -21.04 10.47
CA ALA A 36 6.66 -22.11 10.75
C ALA A 36 5.97 -23.46 10.56
N GLU A 37 6.74 -24.54 10.41
CA GLU A 37 6.23 -25.91 10.36
C GLU A 37 5.40 -26.23 11.60
N ASP A 38 5.97 -25.91 12.77
CA ASP A 38 5.34 -26.06 14.05
C ASP A 38 4.81 -24.70 14.54
N ALA A 39 3.51 -24.63 14.83
CA ALA A 39 2.86 -23.40 15.30
C ALA A 39 3.45 -22.83 16.61
N ALA A 40 4.21 -23.63 17.36
CA ALA A 40 4.92 -23.21 18.57
C ALA A 40 6.14 -22.31 18.25
N ASP A 41 6.68 -22.42 17.03
CA ASP A 41 7.84 -21.65 16.56
C ASP A 41 7.43 -20.40 15.78
N ALA A 42 6.13 -20.15 15.62
CA ALA A 42 5.60 -18.93 15.02
C ALA A 42 5.97 -17.71 15.88
N VAL A 43 6.51 -16.67 15.25
CA VAL A 43 7.01 -15.47 15.94
C VAL A 43 6.16 -14.27 15.54
N LEU A 44 5.52 -13.60 16.51
CA LEU A 44 4.87 -12.32 16.27
C LEU A 44 5.86 -11.18 16.51
N LEU A 45 6.11 -10.39 15.47
CA LEU A 45 7.04 -9.28 15.51
C LEU A 45 6.35 -7.95 15.21
N PRO A 46 6.33 -7.00 16.17
CA PRO A 46 5.83 -5.64 15.93
C PRO A 46 6.65 -4.92 14.86
N LEU A 47 5.96 -4.17 14.02
CA LEU A 47 6.56 -3.31 13.01
C LEU A 47 6.64 -1.88 13.52
N ASP A 48 7.82 -1.30 13.51
CA ASP A 48 8.07 0.10 13.86
C ASP A 48 7.99 0.99 12.62
N PRO A 49 7.36 2.18 12.69
CA PRO A 49 7.22 3.06 11.54
C PRO A 49 8.54 3.79 11.27
N ALA A 50 8.72 4.24 10.03
CA ALA A 50 9.86 5.08 9.67
C ALA A 50 9.92 6.38 10.53
N PRO A 51 11.12 6.95 10.73
CA PRO A 51 11.27 8.27 11.32
C PRO A 51 10.39 9.31 10.62
N ASN A 52 9.77 10.22 11.39
CA ASN A 52 8.87 11.26 10.90
C ASN A 52 7.56 10.78 10.24
N THR A 53 7.25 9.48 10.31
CA THR A 53 6.02 8.93 9.72
C THR A 53 5.02 8.41 10.73
N SER A 54 5.14 8.70 12.04
CA SER A 54 4.19 8.20 13.05
C SER A 54 2.73 8.23 12.58
N PHE A 55 2.07 7.08 12.62
CA PHE A 55 0.69 6.90 12.18
C PHE A 55 -0.04 5.85 13.03
N TYR A 56 -1.36 5.95 13.08
CA TYR A 56 -2.23 4.86 13.52
C TYR A 56 -2.51 3.95 12.33
N ALA A 57 -2.08 2.68 12.34
CA ALA A 57 -2.37 1.80 11.20
C ALA A 57 -3.88 1.67 10.98
N PHE A 58 -4.24 1.80 9.72
CA PHE A 58 -5.60 1.73 9.23
C PHE A 58 -5.72 0.72 8.09
N ALA A 59 -4.67 0.55 7.30
CA ALA A 59 -4.58 -0.46 6.26
C ALA A 59 -3.16 -1.05 6.22
N ALA A 60 -3.05 -2.25 5.70
CA ALA A 60 -1.77 -2.86 5.37
C ALA A 60 -1.97 -3.86 4.24
N ALA A 61 -0.96 -4.12 3.42
CA ALA A 61 -1.02 -5.14 2.39
C ALA A 61 0.37 -5.68 2.05
N PRO A 62 0.48 -6.96 1.66
CA PRO A 62 1.57 -7.42 0.81
C PRO A 62 1.50 -6.67 -0.53
N VAL A 63 2.65 -6.22 -1.01
CA VAL A 63 2.75 -5.42 -2.25
C VAL A 63 3.61 -6.07 -3.34
N GLY A 64 4.11 -7.28 -3.06
CA GLY A 64 5.11 -7.94 -3.90
C GLY A 64 6.49 -7.31 -3.72
N ASP A 65 7.44 -7.72 -4.54
CA ASP A 65 8.80 -7.16 -4.58
C ASP A 65 8.77 -5.75 -5.21
N ILE A 66 8.90 -4.71 -4.39
CA ILE A 66 8.92 -3.29 -4.79
C ILE A 66 10.33 -2.69 -4.73
N ASN A 67 11.33 -3.45 -4.28
CA ASN A 67 12.72 -3.02 -4.16
C ASN A 67 13.68 -3.77 -5.12
N GLY A 68 13.22 -4.83 -5.77
CA GLY A 68 13.94 -5.65 -6.74
C GLY A 68 14.86 -6.71 -6.14
N ASP A 69 14.70 -7.11 -4.88
CA ASP A 69 15.54 -8.12 -4.23
C ASP A 69 15.02 -9.57 -4.36
N GLY A 70 13.83 -9.73 -4.94
CA GLY A 70 13.18 -11.02 -5.17
C GLY A 70 12.28 -11.51 -4.02
N ALA A 71 12.14 -10.75 -2.94
CA ALA A 71 11.25 -11.06 -1.82
C ALA A 71 9.97 -10.20 -1.84
N PRO A 72 8.84 -10.72 -1.33
CA PRO A 72 7.63 -9.93 -1.22
C PRO A 72 7.73 -8.91 -0.08
N ASP A 73 7.39 -7.66 -0.37
CA ASP A 73 7.40 -6.57 0.60
C ASP A 73 6.01 -6.29 1.16
N VAL A 74 5.95 -5.54 2.26
CA VAL A 74 4.69 -5.11 2.88
C VAL A 74 4.66 -3.60 3.11
N VAL A 75 3.46 -3.05 3.00
CA VAL A 75 3.19 -1.65 3.32
C VAL A 75 2.12 -1.57 4.40
N VAL A 76 2.38 -0.78 5.43
CA VAL A 76 1.39 -0.42 6.46
C VAL A 76 1.12 1.06 6.35
N SER A 77 -0.15 1.46 6.27
CA SER A 77 -0.55 2.86 6.12
C SER A 77 -1.60 3.28 7.14
N GLY A 78 -1.68 4.59 7.35
CA GLY A 78 -2.73 5.17 8.17
C GLY A 78 -2.59 6.68 8.35
N PHE A 79 -3.20 7.17 9.42
CA PHE A 79 -3.31 8.60 9.68
C PHE A 79 -2.29 9.04 10.73
N LYS A 80 -1.71 10.24 10.54
CA LYS A 80 -0.87 10.86 11.55
C LYS A 80 -1.66 11.06 12.85
N PRO A 81 -1.04 10.97 14.05
CA PRO A 81 -1.73 11.10 15.33
C PRO A 81 -2.49 12.41 15.53
N ASP A 82 -2.00 13.49 14.93
CA ASP A 82 -2.64 14.82 14.95
C ASP A 82 -3.68 15.01 13.83
N PHE A 83 -3.89 13.98 12.99
CA PHE A 83 -4.76 13.99 11.82
C PHE A 83 -4.43 15.11 10.82
N SER A 84 -3.21 15.66 10.84
CA SER A 84 -2.74 16.67 9.88
C SER A 84 -2.44 16.09 8.49
N GLY A 85 -2.42 14.76 8.40
CA GLY A 85 -2.16 14.04 7.17
C GLY A 85 -2.09 12.54 7.39
N SER A 86 -1.41 11.88 6.47
CA SER A 86 -1.33 10.42 6.41
C SER A 86 0.10 9.98 6.15
N ALA A 87 0.41 8.75 6.54
CA ALA A 87 1.73 8.19 6.35
C ALA A 87 1.66 6.66 6.18
N ALA A 88 2.71 6.11 5.59
CA ALA A 88 2.91 4.69 5.44
C ALA A 88 4.36 4.32 5.72
N GLY A 89 4.56 3.16 6.34
CA GLY A 89 5.83 2.46 6.44
C GLY A 89 5.90 1.39 5.36
N VAL A 90 7.04 1.34 4.69
CA VAL A 90 7.40 0.31 3.71
C VAL A 90 8.43 -0.58 4.36
N TYR A 91 8.19 -1.90 4.33
CA TYR A 91 9.04 -2.90 4.96
C TYR A 91 9.39 -3.93 3.89
N PHE A 92 10.68 -4.09 3.65
CA PHE A 92 11.16 -5.06 2.68
C PHE A 92 11.19 -6.44 3.29
N GLY A 93 10.66 -7.41 2.56
CA GLY A 93 10.94 -8.81 2.83
C GLY A 93 12.42 -9.08 2.62
N CYS A 94 12.86 -10.32 2.85
CA CYS A 94 14.22 -10.69 2.52
C CYS A 94 14.27 -11.89 1.59
N PRO A 95 15.24 -11.91 0.67
CA PRO A 95 15.46 -13.09 -0.15
C PRO A 95 15.98 -14.26 0.72
N PRO A 96 15.88 -15.49 0.20
CA PRO A 96 16.32 -16.69 0.91
C PRO A 96 17.76 -16.56 1.46
N ALA A 97 17.97 -17.11 2.66
CA ALA A 97 19.25 -17.11 3.37
C ALA A 97 19.79 -15.71 3.78
N THR A 98 18.93 -14.70 3.86
CA THR A 98 19.28 -13.40 4.47
C THR A 98 19.44 -13.54 5.99
N PRO A 99 20.63 -13.24 6.55
CA PRO A 99 20.84 -13.30 7.99
C PRO A 99 19.94 -12.28 8.73
N ASP A 100 19.41 -12.69 9.88
CA ASP A 100 18.59 -11.84 10.77
C ASP A 100 17.37 -11.19 10.09
N CYS A 101 16.84 -11.80 9.02
CA CYS A 101 15.77 -11.23 8.20
C CYS A 101 14.56 -10.75 9.02
N ARG A 102 14.02 -11.59 9.91
CA ARG A 102 12.89 -11.23 10.78
C ARG A 102 13.16 -9.92 11.52
N ALA A 103 14.36 -9.76 12.09
CA ALA A 103 14.72 -8.55 12.82
C ALA A 103 14.84 -7.31 11.91
N ALA A 104 15.29 -7.49 10.66
CA ALA A 104 15.33 -6.42 9.66
C ALA A 104 13.93 -5.91 9.31
N ILE A 105 12.98 -6.83 9.04
CA ILE A 105 11.58 -6.51 8.73
C ILE A 105 10.90 -5.70 9.85
N ALA A 106 11.34 -5.81 11.10
CA ALA A 106 10.76 -5.08 12.22
C ALA A 106 10.80 -3.55 12.07
N GLN A 107 11.71 -3.02 11.25
CA GLN A 107 11.87 -1.58 11.04
C GLN A 107 11.50 -1.24 9.60
N ALA A 108 10.77 -0.14 9.41
CA ALA A 108 10.48 0.32 8.05
C ALA A 108 11.78 0.70 7.32
N ASP A 109 11.94 0.24 6.10
CA ASP A 109 13.05 0.60 5.21
C ASP A 109 12.83 1.94 4.52
N ALA A 110 11.56 2.31 4.29
CA ALA A 110 11.19 3.60 3.74
C ALA A 110 9.88 4.14 4.31
N GLY A 111 9.70 5.45 4.19
CA GLY A 111 8.48 6.15 4.57
C GLY A 111 7.81 6.81 3.38
N VAL A 112 6.47 6.83 3.40
CA VAL A 112 5.64 7.59 2.45
C VAL A 112 4.71 8.51 3.25
N THR A 113 4.54 9.74 2.82
CA THR A 113 3.79 10.77 3.56
C THR A 113 2.88 11.57 2.64
N HIS A 114 1.81 12.09 3.24
CA HIS A 114 0.91 13.04 2.61
C HIS A 114 0.45 14.09 3.62
N SER A 115 0.54 15.36 3.25
CA SER A 115 0.09 16.53 4.01
C SER A 115 -1.31 16.94 3.56
N GLY A 116 -2.33 16.26 4.10
CA GLY A 116 -3.72 16.60 3.82
C GLY A 116 -4.67 15.43 3.98
N GLY A 117 -5.83 15.71 4.57
CA GLY A 117 -6.96 14.78 4.63
C GLY A 117 -6.69 13.47 5.40
N ARG A 118 -7.66 12.56 5.30
CA ARG A 118 -7.57 11.17 5.77
C ARG A 118 -7.26 10.27 4.58
N PHE A 119 -6.14 10.58 3.94
CA PHE A 119 -5.62 9.81 2.81
C PHE A 119 -5.01 8.49 3.30
N PHE A 120 -4.70 7.55 2.42
CA PHE A 120 -4.12 6.24 2.80
C PHE A 120 -4.99 5.36 3.71
N SER A 121 -6.31 5.47 3.61
CA SER A 121 -7.26 4.55 4.26
C SER A 121 -7.28 3.15 3.65
N HIS A 122 -6.60 2.94 2.53
CA HIS A 122 -6.46 1.66 1.86
C HIS A 122 -5.10 1.57 1.18
N VAL A 123 -4.56 0.35 1.14
CA VAL A 123 -3.33 0.02 0.41
C VAL A 123 -3.54 -1.30 -0.33
N ALA A 124 -2.99 -1.43 -1.53
CA ALA A 124 -3.00 -2.67 -2.30
C ALA A 124 -1.71 -2.80 -3.12
N GLY A 125 -1.16 -4.01 -3.19
CA GLY A 125 -0.21 -4.37 -4.24
C GLY A 125 -0.93 -4.35 -5.58
N VAL A 126 -0.31 -3.72 -6.58
CA VAL A 126 -0.90 -3.59 -7.93
C VAL A 126 -0.05 -4.26 -9.00
N GLY A 127 1.04 -4.91 -8.65
CA GLY A 127 1.98 -5.51 -9.60
C GLY A 127 2.76 -4.44 -10.36
N ASN A 128 3.37 -4.81 -11.49
CA ASN A 128 4.10 -3.88 -12.38
C ASN A 128 3.15 -2.99 -13.19
N PHE A 129 2.42 -2.10 -12.51
CA PHE A 129 1.43 -1.22 -13.13
C PHE A 129 2.11 -0.08 -13.87
N TYR A 130 3.04 0.61 -13.20
CA TYR A 130 3.75 1.76 -13.73
C TYR A 130 4.74 1.37 -14.83
N GLY A 131 5.38 0.20 -14.71
CA GLY A 131 6.19 -0.38 -15.79
C GLY A 131 7.38 0.46 -16.22
N ARG A 132 8.25 0.85 -15.28
CA ARG A 132 9.49 1.59 -15.60
C ARG A 132 10.33 0.85 -16.63
N SER A 133 10.57 1.49 -17.77
CA SER A 133 11.52 0.99 -18.77
C SER A 133 12.94 1.18 -18.26
N GLY A 134 13.72 0.10 -18.15
CA GLY A 134 15.15 0.15 -17.82
C GLY A 134 15.54 -0.53 -16.51
N ASP A 135 14.57 -0.98 -15.71
CA ASP A 135 14.85 -1.87 -14.59
C ASP A 135 15.21 -3.28 -15.10
N ALA A 136 16.09 -3.98 -14.38
CA ALA A 136 16.56 -5.30 -14.80
C ALA A 136 15.45 -6.36 -14.76
N GLN A 137 14.41 -6.13 -13.96
CA GLN A 137 13.18 -6.91 -13.85
C GLN A 137 11.98 -5.97 -13.64
N PRO A 138 10.76 -6.38 -14.04
CA PRO A 138 9.54 -5.66 -13.67
C PRO A 138 9.41 -5.60 -12.14
N LEU A 139 9.38 -4.40 -11.58
CA LEU A 139 9.15 -4.21 -10.14
C LEU A 139 7.65 -4.11 -9.87
N ASN A 140 7.22 -4.62 -8.72
CA ASN A 140 5.86 -4.37 -8.28
C ASN A 140 5.72 -2.92 -7.82
N ASP A 141 4.49 -2.43 -7.91
CA ASP A 141 4.06 -1.15 -7.40
C ASP A 141 2.92 -1.37 -6.41
N PHE A 142 2.59 -0.33 -5.65
CA PHE A 142 1.44 -0.34 -4.76
C PHE A 142 0.60 0.92 -4.91
N ALA A 143 -0.68 0.81 -4.60
CA ALA A 143 -1.60 1.92 -4.62
C ALA A 143 -2.05 2.28 -3.20
N LEU A 144 -2.10 3.58 -2.93
CA LEU A 144 -2.66 4.17 -1.72
C LEU A 144 -3.92 4.94 -2.06
N GLY A 145 -4.99 4.73 -1.30
CA GLY A 145 -6.30 5.34 -1.57
C GLY A 145 -6.98 5.87 -0.32
N GLY A 146 -7.81 6.90 -0.50
CA GLY A 146 -8.64 7.42 0.58
C GLY A 146 -9.21 8.81 0.34
N ASP A 147 -9.74 9.40 1.41
CA ASP A 147 -10.32 10.73 1.40
C ASP A 147 -9.23 11.80 1.54
N ASN A 148 -9.06 12.62 0.51
CA ASN A 148 -8.14 13.75 0.51
C ASN A 148 -8.89 15.08 0.70
N GLY A 149 -9.55 15.25 1.86
CA GLY A 149 -10.21 16.52 2.17
C GLY A 149 -11.48 16.76 1.35
N GLY A 150 -12.27 15.70 1.12
CA GLY A 150 -13.53 15.75 0.38
C GLY A 150 -13.42 15.40 -1.11
N SER A 151 -12.21 15.22 -1.65
CA SER A 151 -11.99 14.51 -2.91
C SER A 151 -11.37 13.16 -2.61
N ASN A 152 -11.93 12.08 -3.16
CA ASN A 152 -11.27 10.80 -3.07
C ASN A 152 -10.05 10.77 -4.02
N ARG A 153 -8.98 10.10 -3.64
CA ARG A 153 -7.76 9.98 -4.45
C ARG A 153 -7.22 8.56 -4.39
N VAL A 154 -6.61 8.12 -5.49
CA VAL A 154 -5.73 6.96 -5.56
C VAL A 154 -4.38 7.41 -6.08
N THR A 155 -3.30 6.91 -5.50
CA THR A 155 -1.95 7.17 -5.97
C THR A 155 -1.20 5.87 -6.02
N VAL A 156 -0.69 5.51 -7.19
CA VAL A 156 0.26 4.42 -7.34
C VAL A 156 1.64 4.98 -7.00
N VAL A 157 2.39 4.22 -6.20
CA VAL A 157 3.77 4.48 -5.85
C VAL A 157 4.60 3.42 -6.54
N ALA A 158 5.40 3.84 -7.51
CA ALA A 158 6.20 2.89 -8.30
C ALA A 158 7.32 2.25 -7.48
N GLY A 159 7.54 0.94 -7.65
CA GLY A 159 8.70 0.22 -7.13
C GLY A 159 10.01 0.80 -7.67
N ARG A 160 11.09 0.63 -6.92
CA ARG A 160 12.43 1.12 -7.27
C ARG A 160 13.51 0.43 -6.45
N THR A 161 14.67 0.22 -7.05
CA THR A 161 15.85 -0.33 -6.34
C THR A 161 16.56 0.69 -5.43
N ASN A 162 16.25 1.98 -5.58
CA ASN A 162 16.88 3.08 -4.87
C ASN A 162 15.89 3.91 -4.05
N TRP A 163 15.25 3.27 -3.07
CA TRP A 163 14.38 3.97 -2.12
C TRP A 163 15.13 5.06 -1.33
N PRO A 164 14.49 6.19 -0.99
CA PRO A 164 15.09 7.21 -0.13
C PRO A 164 15.49 6.60 1.21
N ALA A 165 16.76 6.73 1.58
CA ALA A 165 17.23 6.29 2.89
C ALA A 165 16.63 7.15 4.01
N LEU A 166 16.21 6.50 5.10
CA LEU A 166 15.70 7.19 6.28
C LEU A 166 16.73 8.18 6.85
N PRO A 167 16.31 9.36 7.34
CA PRO A 167 14.92 9.76 7.64
C PRO A 167 14.20 10.46 6.48
N ALA A 168 14.74 10.42 5.25
CA ALA A 168 14.04 10.96 4.09
C ALA A 168 12.84 10.07 3.74
N VAL A 169 11.77 10.70 3.23
CA VAL A 169 10.51 10.02 2.90
C VAL A 169 10.03 10.44 1.52
N VAL A 170 9.17 9.61 0.92
CA VAL A 170 8.46 9.92 -0.32
C VAL A 170 7.23 10.75 0.02
N GLU A 171 7.22 12.03 -0.37
CA GLU A 171 6.08 12.92 -0.18
C GLU A 171 5.11 12.81 -1.38
N LEU A 172 3.80 12.71 -1.14
CA LEU A 172 2.77 12.54 -2.19
C LEU A 172 1.85 13.77 -2.35
N ASN A 173 2.36 14.96 -2.07
CA ASN A 173 1.53 16.18 -1.95
C ASN A 173 1.08 16.75 -3.30
N ALA A 174 1.91 16.65 -4.34
CA ALA A 174 1.57 17.09 -5.69
C ALA A 174 1.65 15.94 -6.71
N PRO A 175 0.87 16.01 -7.81
CA PRO A 175 1.10 15.15 -8.96
C PRO A 175 2.55 15.31 -9.47
N GLY A 176 3.33 14.24 -9.41
CA GLY A 176 4.75 14.22 -9.81
C GLY A 176 5.75 13.98 -8.70
N ASP A 177 5.37 14.12 -7.41
CA ASP A 177 6.29 13.88 -6.28
C ASP A 177 6.57 12.38 -6.04
N ALA A 178 5.62 11.50 -6.42
CA ALA A 178 5.90 10.12 -6.79
C ALA A 178 4.99 9.66 -7.95
N VAL A 179 5.62 9.50 -9.11
CA VAL A 179 5.43 8.46 -10.13
C VAL A 179 4.16 7.59 -9.99
N GLY A 180 3.11 7.91 -10.76
CA GLY A 180 1.91 7.06 -10.98
C GLY A 180 0.58 7.55 -10.37
N VAL A 181 0.13 8.78 -10.66
CA VAL A 181 -1.13 9.29 -10.07
C VAL A 181 -2.35 8.86 -10.89
N VAL A 182 -3.25 8.05 -10.30
CA VAL A 182 -4.61 7.82 -10.82
C VAL A 182 -5.59 8.64 -10.00
N GLU A 183 -5.81 9.88 -10.43
CA GLU A 183 -6.76 10.76 -9.75
C GLU A 183 -8.20 10.43 -10.15
N LEU A 184 -8.83 9.55 -9.37
CA LEU A 184 -10.29 9.44 -9.34
C LEU A 184 -10.86 10.45 -8.36
N GLN A 185 -10.73 11.72 -8.73
CA GLN A 185 -11.41 12.78 -8.01
C GLN A 185 -12.90 12.62 -8.21
N SER A 186 -13.58 12.12 -7.17
CA SER A 186 -15.01 12.34 -7.03
C SER A 186 -15.31 13.07 -5.73
N THR A 187 -16.10 14.14 -5.83
CA THR A 187 -16.73 14.81 -4.69
C THR A 187 -17.89 13.97 -4.13
N GLN A 188 -18.28 12.88 -4.81
CA GLN A 188 -19.40 12.00 -4.46
C GLN A 188 -19.16 10.54 -4.90
N GLY A 189 -19.11 9.62 -3.93
CA GLY A 189 -18.77 8.23 -4.19
C GLY A 189 -17.31 7.96 -3.86
N ARG A 190 -17.15 7.11 -2.84
CA ARG A 190 -15.92 6.84 -2.11
C ARG A 190 -14.89 6.06 -2.94
N ALA A 191 -14.56 6.55 -4.13
CA ALA A 191 -13.55 5.97 -5.01
C ALA A 191 -12.23 5.79 -4.23
N GLY A 192 -11.45 4.74 -4.50
CA GLY A 192 -10.19 4.53 -3.80
C GLY A 192 -10.31 4.04 -2.35
N GLN A 193 -11.51 3.76 -1.85
CA GLN A 193 -11.68 3.00 -0.59
C GLN A 193 -11.38 1.52 -0.74
N TYR A 194 -11.46 1.00 -1.96
CA TYR A 194 -11.12 -0.37 -2.31
C TYR A 194 -10.29 -0.33 -3.58
N ILE A 195 -9.11 -0.94 -3.54
CA ILE A 195 -8.18 -1.03 -4.67
C ILE A 195 -7.74 -2.48 -4.79
N GLY A 196 -7.53 -2.96 -6.01
CA GLY A 196 -6.93 -4.27 -6.25
C GLY A 196 -6.13 -4.29 -7.54
N GLY A 197 -5.02 -5.03 -7.55
CA GLY A 197 -4.33 -5.41 -8.79
C GLY A 197 -5.08 -6.53 -9.51
N LEU A 198 -5.15 -6.47 -10.84
CA LEU A 198 -5.85 -7.46 -11.67
C LEU A 198 -4.91 -8.31 -12.55
N GLY A 199 -3.59 -8.12 -12.45
CA GLY A 199 -2.63 -8.68 -13.40
C GLY A 199 -2.71 -7.97 -14.76
N ASP A 200 -1.97 -8.48 -15.75
CA ASP A 200 -2.01 -7.97 -17.13
C ASP A 200 -3.18 -8.61 -17.90
N LEU A 201 -4.28 -7.88 -18.02
CA LEU A 201 -5.51 -8.27 -18.69
C LEU A 201 -5.50 -7.93 -20.18
N ASN A 202 -4.70 -6.95 -20.59
CA ASN A 202 -4.71 -6.44 -21.97
C ASN A 202 -3.54 -6.98 -22.82
N GLY A 203 -2.55 -7.62 -22.19
CA GLY A 203 -1.38 -8.23 -22.81
C GLY A 203 -0.25 -7.27 -23.15
N ASP A 204 -0.17 -6.09 -22.51
CA ASP A 204 0.86 -5.07 -22.76
C ASP A 204 2.11 -5.22 -21.89
N GLY A 205 2.14 -6.19 -20.99
CA GLY A 205 3.23 -6.47 -20.07
C GLY A 205 3.20 -5.63 -18.78
N ARG A 206 2.17 -4.82 -18.58
CA ARG A 206 1.89 -4.10 -17.33
C ARG A 206 0.59 -4.58 -16.74
N THR A 207 0.47 -4.47 -15.43
CA THR A 207 -0.77 -4.87 -14.75
C THR A 207 -1.86 -3.82 -14.89
N GLU A 208 -3.11 -4.21 -14.68
CA GLU A 208 -4.26 -3.34 -14.48
C GLU A 208 -4.63 -3.19 -12.99
N VAL A 209 -5.30 -2.08 -12.69
CA VAL A 209 -5.83 -1.78 -11.36
C VAL A 209 -7.34 -1.62 -11.42
N VAL A 210 -8.05 -2.23 -10.45
CA VAL A 210 -9.44 -1.93 -10.18
C VAL A 210 -9.58 -1.00 -8.98
N VAL A 211 -10.46 -0.01 -9.11
CA VAL A 211 -10.82 0.91 -8.03
C VAL A 211 -12.33 0.89 -7.81
N GLY A 212 -12.73 0.58 -6.58
CA GLY A 212 -14.12 0.61 -6.14
C GLY A 212 -14.57 2.01 -5.69
N ALA A 213 -15.78 2.40 -6.08
CA ALA A 213 -16.50 3.60 -5.66
C ALA A 213 -17.87 3.20 -5.07
N PRO A 214 -17.91 2.67 -3.84
CA PRO A 214 -19.09 2.03 -3.23
C PRO A 214 -20.24 3.00 -2.88
N ARG A 215 -20.08 4.30 -3.16
CA ARG A 215 -21.13 5.32 -2.94
C ARG A 215 -21.36 6.19 -4.16
N HIS A 216 -21.13 5.67 -5.37
CA HIS A 216 -21.33 6.43 -6.59
C HIS A 216 -22.82 6.84 -6.69
N TYR A 217 -23.09 8.14 -6.72
CA TYR A 217 -24.44 8.66 -6.86
C TYR A 217 -24.70 8.83 -8.36
N GLY A 218 -25.52 7.96 -8.95
CA GLY A 218 -26.06 8.24 -10.27
C GLY A 218 -26.95 9.48 -10.18
N PHE A 219 -26.70 10.51 -11.00
CA PHE A 219 -27.46 11.78 -11.02
C PHE A 219 -28.98 11.64 -11.32
N ALA A 220 -29.51 10.43 -11.40
CA ALA A 220 -30.89 10.14 -11.79
C ALA A 220 -31.83 9.77 -10.62
N ASN A 221 -31.37 9.70 -9.37
CA ASN A 221 -32.26 9.35 -8.25
C ASN A 221 -32.10 10.30 -7.03
N PRO A 222 -33.10 11.16 -6.74
CA PRO A 222 -33.10 12.04 -5.57
C PRO A 222 -33.38 11.30 -4.25
N ASP A 223 -33.72 10.01 -4.28
CA ASP A 223 -33.89 9.21 -3.08
C ASP A 223 -32.53 8.67 -2.63
N PHE A 224 -32.01 9.24 -1.53
CA PHE A 224 -30.80 8.84 -0.78
C PHE A 224 -30.81 7.38 -0.24
N ARG A 225 -31.46 6.43 -0.92
CA ARG A 225 -31.74 5.07 -0.46
C ARG A 225 -31.08 3.96 -1.29
N SER A 226 -30.33 4.26 -2.35
CA SER A 226 -29.50 3.26 -3.05
C SER A 226 -28.21 3.91 -3.55
N PRO A 227 -27.07 3.80 -2.83
CA PRO A 227 -25.78 4.07 -3.45
C PRO A 227 -25.52 2.97 -4.48
N ASP A 228 -25.66 3.28 -5.76
CA ASP A 228 -25.25 2.35 -6.82
C ASP A 228 -23.72 2.32 -6.83
N GLY A 229 -23.11 1.28 -6.25
CA GLY A 229 -21.65 1.14 -6.25
C GLY A 229 -21.12 1.00 -7.67
N ALA A 230 -19.96 1.61 -7.95
CA ALA A 230 -19.24 1.44 -9.22
C ALA A 230 -17.86 0.82 -8.98
N ALA A 231 -17.30 0.18 -10.00
CA ALA A 231 -15.91 -0.24 -10.05
C ALA A 231 -15.33 0.14 -11.42
N TYR A 232 -14.10 0.64 -11.42
CA TYR A 232 -13.41 1.10 -12.62
C TYR A 232 -12.10 0.35 -12.76
N VAL A 233 -11.77 -0.06 -13.99
CA VAL A 233 -10.49 -0.70 -14.31
C VAL A 233 -9.64 0.30 -15.09
N PHE A 234 -8.36 0.39 -14.73
CA PHE A 234 -7.38 1.28 -15.35
C PHE A 234 -6.20 0.45 -15.85
N SER A 235 -5.73 0.77 -17.05
CA SER A 235 -4.40 0.35 -17.53
C SER A 235 -3.46 1.54 -17.58
N ALA A 236 -2.16 1.31 -17.43
CA ALA A 236 -1.17 2.39 -17.55
C ALA A 236 -1.21 3.08 -18.92
N GLN A 237 -1.43 2.31 -19.99
CA GLN A 237 -1.58 2.84 -21.35
C GLN A 237 -2.77 3.82 -21.47
N THR A 238 -3.92 3.52 -20.84
CA THR A 238 -5.09 4.43 -20.85
C THR A 238 -4.85 5.75 -20.10
N LEU A 239 -3.79 5.82 -19.30
CA LEU A 239 -3.38 7.00 -18.54
C LEU A 239 -2.24 7.78 -19.21
N GLY A 240 -1.76 7.33 -20.38
CA GLY A 240 -0.67 7.98 -21.09
C GLY A 240 0.72 7.76 -20.48
N LEU A 241 0.87 6.69 -19.69
CA LEU A 241 2.14 6.20 -19.15
C LEU A 241 2.80 5.16 -20.06
#